data_AF-A0A430SEM1-F1
#
_entry.id   AF-A0A430SEM1-F1
#
_cell.length_a   1.000
_cell.length_b   1.000
_cell.length_c   1.000
_cell.angle_alpha   90.00
_cell.angle_beta   90.00
_cell.angle_gamma   90.00
#
_symmetry.space_group_name_H-M   'P 1'
#
loop_
_entity.id
_entity.type
_entity.pdbx_description
1 polymer ?
#
loop_
_entity_poly.entity_id
_entity_poly.type
_entity_poly.pdbx_seq_one_letter_code
_entity_poly.pdbx_strand_id
1 'polypeptide(L)' 'PELRETPPPAPRPKGGGTPLALPLRLLALLTLGYTVAFVALNPGVDPWVLAGVLLGGLGLALTEWSLATSSR' A
#
# COMPACT_ATOMS: atom_id res chain seq x y z
N PRO A 1 -37.28 -6.78 -35.80
CA PRO A 1 -35.86 -6.41 -36.00
C PRO A 1 -35.69 -4.91 -35.66
N GLU A 2 -34.84 -4.47 -34.76
CA GLU A 2 -33.40 -4.74 -34.65
C GLU A 2 -32.96 -4.64 -33.17
N LEU A 3 -32.22 -5.65 -32.69
CA LEU A 3 -31.46 -5.55 -31.45
C LEU A 3 -30.34 -4.56 -31.69
N ARG A 4 -30.41 -3.37 -31.08
CA ARG A 4 -29.29 -2.43 -31.03
C ARG A 4 -28.17 -3.10 -30.23
N GLU A 5 -27.26 -3.76 -30.94
CA GLU A 5 -25.98 -4.20 -30.40
C GLU A 5 -25.22 -2.95 -29.95
N THR A 6 -25.31 -2.64 -28.66
CA THR A 6 -24.34 -1.75 -28.02
C THR A 6 -22.96 -2.35 -28.24
N PRO A 7 -22.00 -1.62 -28.86
CA PRO A 7 -20.66 -2.14 -29.05
C PRO A 7 -20.06 -2.49 -27.68
N PRO A 8 -19.30 -3.59 -27.56
CA PRO A 8 -18.68 -3.97 -26.31
C PRO A 8 -17.81 -2.81 -25.82
N PRO A 9 -17.84 -2.47 -24.51
CA PRO A 9 -17.00 -1.41 -23.98
C PRO A 9 -15.55 -1.71 -24.34
N ALA A 10 -14.89 -0.75 -24.98
CA ALA A 10 -13.49 -0.86 -25.37
C ALA A 10 -12.66 -1.33 -24.15
N PRO A 11 -11.71 -2.27 -24.32
CA PRO A 11 -10.87 -2.72 -23.23
C PRO A 11 -10.18 -1.50 -22.63
N ARG A 12 -10.55 -1.13 -21.40
CA ARG A 12 -9.83 -0.11 -20.65
C ARG A 12 -8.37 -0.57 -20.59
N PRO A 13 -7.39 0.29 -20.91
CA PRO A 13 -6.00 -0.10 -20.85
C PRO A 13 -5.70 -0.59 -19.44
N LYS A 14 -5.46 -1.89 -19.29
CA LYS A 14 -5.20 -2.56 -18.01
C LYS A 14 -3.76 -2.32 -17.53
N GLY A 15 -3.17 -1.17 -17.87
CA GLY A 15 -1.72 -0.97 -17.90
C GLY A 15 -1.24 0.40 -17.44
N GLY A 16 -2.04 1.14 -16.68
CA GLY A 16 -1.65 2.46 -16.17
C GLY A 16 -1.49 2.48 -14.66
N GLY A 17 -0.72 1.56 -14.07
CA GLY A 17 -0.28 1.75 -12.68
C GLY A 17 0.57 3.01 -12.61
N THR A 18 0.32 3.88 -11.62
CA THR A 18 1.14 5.08 -11.37
C THR A 18 2.62 4.67 -11.39
N PRO A 19 3.54 5.42 -12.03
CA PRO A 19 4.96 5.02 -12.12
C PRO A 19 5.60 4.86 -10.73
N LEU A 20 5.01 5.48 -9.71
CA LEU A 20 5.40 5.37 -8.31
C LEU A 20 4.75 4.19 -7.56
N ALA A 21 3.81 3.45 -8.14
CA ALA A 21 3.09 2.39 -7.45
C ALA A 21 4.01 1.26 -6.98
N LEU A 22 4.94 0.83 -7.83
CA LEU A 22 5.91 -0.21 -7.46
C LEU A 22 6.87 0.24 -6.35
N PRO A 23 7.58 1.39 -6.46
CA PRO A 23 8.47 1.83 -5.39
C PRO A 23 7.72 2.12 -4.09
N LEU A 24 6.49 2.66 -4.13
CA LEU A 24 5.69 2.88 -2.93
C LEU A 24 5.25 1.57 -2.26
N ARG A 25 4.93 0.52 -3.01
CA ARG A 25 4.67 -0.81 -2.43
C ARG A 25 5.91 -1.40 -1.78
N LEU A 26 7.06 -1.28 -2.42
CA LEU A 26 8.34 -1.74 -1.85
C LEU A 26 8.66 -0.97 -0.56
N LEU A 27 8.46 0.35 -0.57
CA LEU A 27 8.62 1.17 0.62
C LEU A 27 7.66 0.75 1.73
N ALA A 28 6.37 0.56 1.44
CA ALA A 28 5.39 0.08 2.41
C ALA A 28 5.79 -1.25 3.06
N LEU A 29 6.28 -2.20 2.25
CA LEU A 29 6.75 -3.50 2.75
C LEU A 29 8.02 -3.35 3.60
N LEU A 30 8.94 -2.49 3.20
CA LEU A 30 10.15 -2.21 3.96
C LEU A 30 9.84 -1.53 5.29
N THR A 31 8.96 -0.53 5.29
CA THR A 31 8.46 0.16 6.49
C THR A 31 7.82 -0.84 7.46
N LEU A 32 6.96 -1.71 6.95
CA LEU A 32 6.31 -2.74 7.77
C LEU A 32 7.32 -3.75 8.33
N GLY A 33 8.21 -4.26 7.47
CA GLY A 33 9.27 -5.20 7.88
C GLY A 33 10.21 -4.61 8.93
N TYR A 34 10.63 -3.35 8.75
CA TYR A 34 11.45 -2.62 9.72
C TYR A 34 10.71 -2.44 11.06
N THR A 35 9.44 -2.05 11.03
CA THR A 35 8.62 -1.87 12.23
C THR A 35 8.53 -3.17 13.03
N VAL A 36 8.22 -4.29 12.36
CA VAL A 36 8.15 -5.60 13.00
C VAL A 36 9.53 -6.03 13.54
N ALA A 37 10.59 -5.85 12.76
CA ALA A 37 11.95 -6.18 13.18
C ALA A 37 12.39 -5.34 14.39
N PHE A 38 12.06 -4.05 14.42
CA PHE A 38 12.37 -3.17 15.54
C PHE A 38 11.70 -3.67 16.82
N VAL A 39 10.41 -3.98 16.77
CA VAL A 39 9.68 -4.49 17.96
C VAL A 39 10.25 -5.83 18.43
N ALA A 40 10.53 -6.76 17.50
CA ALA A 40 11.05 -8.08 17.84
C ALA A 40 12.46 -8.04 18.44
N LEU A 41 13.32 -7.13 17.95
CA LEU A 41 14.70 -7.01 18.39
C LEU A 41 14.87 -6.13 19.64
N ASN A 42 13.83 -5.39 20.05
CA ASN A 42 13.90 -4.46 21.17
C ASN A 42 12.82 -4.72 22.24
N PRO A 43 12.77 -5.93 22.86
CA PRO A 43 11.75 -6.27 23.85
C PRO A 43 11.87 -5.49 25.17
N GLY A 44 13.03 -4.85 25.43
CA GLY A 44 13.28 -4.04 26.63
C GLY A 44 12.91 -2.56 26.49
N VAL A 45 12.44 -2.12 25.32
CA VAL A 45 11.98 -0.74 25.12
C VAL A 45 10.63 -0.54 25.80
N ASP A 46 10.40 0.67 26.30
CA ASP A 46 9.14 1.05 26.94
C ASP A 46 7.91 0.65 26.08
N PRO A 47 6.88 0.00 26.67
CA PRO A 47 5.73 -0.49 25.92
C PRO A 47 4.95 0.59 25.17
N TRP A 48 4.91 1.82 25.70
CA TRP A 48 4.23 2.92 25.01
C TRP A 48 5.03 3.42 23.81
N VAL A 49 6.36 3.39 23.91
CA VAL A 49 7.23 3.65 22.76
C VAL A 49 7.02 2.58 21.69
N LEU A 50 7.00 1.30 22.05
CA LEU A 50 6.72 0.21 21.11
C LEU A 50 5.33 0.33 20.46
N ALA A 51 4.31 0.71 21.25
CA ALA A 51 2.97 0.98 20.74
C ALA A 51 2.96 2.17 19.76
N GLY A 52 3.69 3.24 20.05
CA GLY A 52 3.85 4.38 19.17
C GLY A 52 4.57 4.02 17.86
N VAL A 53 5.61 3.19 17.92
CA VAL A 53 6.33 2.67 16.76
C VAL A 53 5.42 1.78 15.91
N LEU A 54 4.66 0.87 16.52
CA LEU A 54 3.68 0.04 15.81
C LEU A 54 2.63 0.89 15.11
N LEU A 55 2.05 1.86 15.82
CA LEU A 55 1.00 2.71 15.27
C LEU A 55 1.53 3.60 14.13
N GLY A 56 2.69 4.22 14.32
CA GLY A 56 3.34 5.07 13.32
C GLY A 56 3.82 4.28 12.09
N GLY A 57 4.50 3.16 12.30
CA GLY A 57 5.01 2.31 11.24
C GLY A 57 3.91 1.64 10.42
N LEU A 58 2.87 1.11 11.08
CA LEU A 58 1.71 0.55 10.39
C LEU A 58 0.94 1.63 9.63
N GLY A 59 0.69 2.79 10.24
CA GLY A 59 -0.01 3.91 9.60
C GLY A 59 0.73 4.41 8.36
N LEU A 60 2.06 4.54 8.43
CA LEU A 60 2.88 4.94 7.30
C LEU A 60 2.85 3.91 6.18
N ALA A 61 3.05 2.63 6.48
CA ALA A 61 2.98 1.54 5.50
C ALA A 61 1.61 1.49 4.79
N LEU A 62 0.51 1.68 5.52
CA LEU A 62 -0.84 1.75 4.95
C LEU A 62 -1.03 2.99 4.06
N THR A 63 -0.45 4.12 4.43
CA THR A 63 -0.50 5.36 3.64
C THR A 63 0.25 5.19 2.31
N GLU A 64 1.46 4.63 2.36
CA GLU A 64 2.30 4.31 1.19
C GLU A 64 1.60 3.33 0.25
N TRP A 65 1.00 2.27 0.81
CA TRP A 65 0.22 1.29 0.06
C TRP A 65 -1.04 1.90 -0.57
N SER A 66 -1.73 2.79 0.16
CA SER A 66 -2.90 3.50 -0.35
C SER A 66 -2.53 4.42 -1.52
N LEU A 67 -1.43 5.18 -1.41
CA LEU A 67 -0.91 5.98 -2.54
C LEU A 67 -0.55 5.10 -3.74
N ALA A 68 0.02 3.91 -3.49
CA ALA A 68 0.39 2.97 -4.54
C ALA A 68 -0.80 2.29 -5.25
N THR A 69 -1.99 2.36 -4.65
CA THR A 69 -3.22 1.75 -5.17
C THR A 69 -4.25 2.79 -5.59
N SER A 70 -4.04 4.06 -5.24
CA SER A 70 -4.84 5.18 -5.70
C SER A 70 -4.62 5.40 -7.20
N SER A 71 -5.56 4.91 -8.00
CA SER A 71 -5.70 5.29 -9.40
C SER A 71 -6.47 6.62 -9.41
N ARG A 72 -5.80 7.71 -9.81
CA ARG A 72 -6.53 8.84 -10.40
C ARG A 72 -6.88 8.51 -11.85
#